data_AF-A0A1T2KY16-F1
#
_entry.id   AF-A0A1T2KY16-F1
#
_cell.length_a   1.000
_cell.length_b   1.000
_cell.length_c   1.000
_cell.angle_alpha   90.00
_cell.angle_beta   90.00
_cell.angle_gamma   90.00
#
_symmetry.space_group_name_H-M   'P 1'
#
loop_
_entity.id
_entity.type
_entity.pdbx_description
1 polymer ?
#
loop_
_entity_poly.entity_id
_entity_poly.type
_entity_poly.pdbx_seq_one_letter_code
_entity_poly.pdbx_strand_id
1 'polypeptide(L)'
;MDVLEKEPFIFNQSGEQFLFSANREDFSAQSSADVYREAFGDSLFNESSFYLIIGTDSGLLPAFIATRGIPRGTHYYFLESPAVLERLNEKEGVLDTRFHFSTLDSIDSTLEQMSADGLVFYLADDTFQVIPSLAARHDYLSEYALIQTATNERLKAFA
;
A
#
# COMPACT_ATOMS: atom_id res chain seq x y z
N MET A 1 0.19 -20.13 5.99
CA MET A 1 1.42 -19.32 5.87
C MET A 1 2.35 -19.82 4.77
N ASP A 2 2.56 -21.12 4.56
CA ASP A 2 3.50 -21.64 3.52
C ASP A 2 3.20 -21.31 2.04
N VAL A 3 1.98 -20.84 1.69
CA VAL A 3 1.60 -20.68 0.26
C VAL A 3 2.19 -19.41 -0.34
N LEU A 4 2.20 -18.29 0.39
CA LEU A 4 2.66 -16.98 -0.09
C LEU A 4 4.17 -16.95 -0.37
N GLU A 5 4.98 -17.62 0.46
CA GLU A 5 6.44 -17.61 0.36
C GLU A 5 6.97 -18.19 -0.96
N LYS A 6 6.20 -19.06 -1.63
CA LYS A 6 6.62 -19.73 -2.88
C LYS A 6 5.63 -19.58 -4.03
N GLU A 7 4.54 -18.85 -3.83
CA GLU A 7 3.56 -18.60 -4.89
C GLU A 7 4.22 -17.87 -6.07
N PRO A 8 4.10 -18.37 -7.32
CA PRO A 8 4.56 -17.61 -8.47
C PRO A 8 3.65 -16.40 -8.69
N PHE A 9 4.24 -15.28 -9.10
CA PHE A 9 3.44 -14.18 -9.65
C PHE A 9 2.74 -14.66 -10.91
N ILE A 10 1.44 -14.37 -11.00
CA ILE A 10 0.65 -14.58 -12.21
C ILE A 10 0.48 -13.27 -12.95
N PHE A 11 0.14 -13.34 -14.23
CA PHE A 11 -0.09 -12.17 -15.08
C PHE A 11 -1.57 -11.99 -15.33
N ASN A 12 -2.04 -10.75 -15.33
CA ASN A 12 -3.36 -10.42 -15.88
C ASN A 12 -3.33 -10.32 -17.41
N GLN A 13 -4.51 -10.08 -18.01
CA GLN A 13 -4.65 -9.88 -19.46
C GLN A 13 -3.86 -8.69 -20.00
N SER A 14 -3.50 -7.73 -19.15
CA SER A 14 -2.71 -6.54 -19.49
C SER A 14 -1.20 -6.74 -19.33
N GLY A 15 -0.75 -7.92 -18.87
CA GLY A 15 0.66 -8.24 -18.65
C GLY A 15 1.23 -7.73 -17.32
N GLU A 16 0.40 -7.30 -16.38
CA GLU A 16 0.81 -6.89 -15.04
C GLU A 16 0.85 -8.11 -14.11
N GLN A 17 1.83 -8.13 -13.20
CA GLN A 17 2.07 -9.25 -12.31
C GLN A 17 1.50 -9.03 -10.93
N PHE A 18 0.88 -10.06 -10.35
CA PHE A 18 0.37 -10.03 -8.97
C PHE A 18 0.36 -11.42 -8.32
N LEU A 19 0.21 -11.45 -6.99
CA LEU A 19 0.06 -12.68 -6.20
C LEU A 19 -1.43 -13.02 -6.09
N PHE A 20 -1.81 -14.22 -6.55
CA PHE A 20 -3.21 -14.64 -6.51
C PHE A 20 -3.73 -14.77 -5.08
N SER A 21 -2.90 -15.21 -4.14
CA SER A 21 -3.29 -15.29 -2.73
C SER A 21 -3.62 -13.92 -2.11
N ALA A 22 -2.94 -12.85 -2.55
CA ALA A 22 -3.14 -11.49 -2.04
C ALA A 22 -4.31 -10.77 -2.73
N ASN A 23 -4.51 -10.96 -4.03
CA ASN A 23 -5.46 -10.16 -4.82
C ASN A 23 -6.56 -10.95 -5.53
N ARG A 24 -6.53 -12.28 -5.47
CA ARG A 24 -7.51 -13.19 -6.12
C ARG A 24 -7.76 -12.82 -7.58
N GLU A 25 -9.01 -12.58 -7.96
CA GLU A 25 -9.38 -12.28 -9.35
C GLU A 25 -9.52 -10.77 -9.61
N ASP A 26 -9.26 -9.90 -8.62
CA ASP A 26 -9.49 -8.45 -8.69
C ASP A 26 -8.82 -7.80 -9.90
N PHE A 27 -7.64 -8.31 -10.30
CA PHE A 27 -6.87 -7.80 -11.44
C PHE A 27 -6.87 -8.73 -12.64
N SER A 28 -7.60 -9.85 -12.61
CA SER A 28 -7.47 -10.91 -13.63
C SER A 28 -7.88 -10.46 -15.04
N ALA A 29 -8.96 -9.68 -15.15
CA ALA A 29 -9.61 -9.34 -16.41
C ALA A 29 -9.31 -7.92 -16.94
N GLN A 30 -8.77 -7.03 -16.10
CA GLN A 30 -8.57 -5.61 -16.41
C GLN A 30 -7.19 -5.14 -15.95
N SER A 31 -6.74 -4.01 -16.50
CA SER A 31 -5.51 -3.37 -16.02
C SER A 31 -5.69 -2.85 -14.58
N SER A 32 -4.61 -2.84 -13.80
CA SER A 32 -4.61 -2.27 -12.46
C SER A 32 -5.01 -0.79 -12.49
N ALA A 33 -4.60 -0.05 -13.53
CA ALA A 33 -4.96 1.35 -13.71
C ALA A 33 -6.47 1.57 -13.88
N ASP A 34 -7.18 0.69 -14.58
CA ASP A 34 -8.64 0.78 -14.74
C ASP A 34 -9.34 0.42 -13.42
N VAL A 35 -8.91 -0.67 -12.79
CA VAL A 35 -9.43 -1.14 -11.49
C VAL A 35 -9.27 -0.04 -10.42
N TYR A 36 -8.10 0.60 -10.33
CA TYR A 36 -7.87 1.67 -9.37
C TYR A 36 -8.61 2.96 -9.69
N ARG A 37 -8.79 3.29 -10.96
CA ARG A 37 -9.58 4.47 -11.35
C ARG A 37 -11.03 4.30 -10.94
N GLU A 38 -11.58 3.09 -11.08
CA GLU A 38 -12.92 2.78 -10.61
C GLU A 38 -13.01 2.80 -9.07
N ALA A 39 -12.04 2.19 -8.39
CA ALA A 39 -12.08 2.02 -6.93
C ALA A 39 -11.72 3.28 -6.12
N PHE A 40 -10.82 4.12 -6.63
CA PHE A 40 -10.26 5.27 -5.92
C PHE A 40 -10.46 6.60 -6.66
N GLY A 41 -10.69 6.58 -7.97
CA GLY A 41 -10.74 7.80 -8.79
C GLY A 41 -9.47 8.63 -8.60
N ASP A 42 -9.66 9.86 -8.12
CA ASP A 42 -8.57 10.82 -7.85
C ASP A 42 -8.26 10.99 -6.36
N SER A 43 -8.93 10.23 -5.48
CA SER A 43 -8.80 10.38 -4.02
C SER A 43 -7.39 10.15 -3.49
N LEU A 44 -6.59 9.36 -4.21
CA LEU A 44 -5.18 9.09 -3.91
C LEU A 44 -4.24 10.15 -4.49
N PHE A 45 -4.71 11.20 -5.16
CA PHE A 45 -3.85 12.14 -5.91
C PHE A 45 -4.08 13.60 -5.53
N ASN A 46 -4.55 13.86 -4.30
CA ASN A 46 -4.66 15.22 -3.80
C ASN A 46 -3.26 15.77 -3.47
N GLU A 47 -3.00 17.04 -3.80
CA GLU A 47 -1.78 17.73 -3.34
C GLU A 47 -1.79 17.87 -1.81
N SER A 48 -0.61 18.10 -1.22
CA SER A 48 -0.47 18.38 0.22
C SER A 48 -1.14 17.33 1.13
N SER A 49 -1.06 16.05 0.73
CA SER A 49 -1.70 14.94 1.43
C SER A 49 -0.68 13.92 1.96
N PHE A 50 -1.00 13.25 3.06
CA PHE A 50 -0.14 12.21 3.63
C PHE A 50 -0.93 10.91 3.70
N TYR A 51 -0.54 9.93 2.87
CA TYR A 51 -1.23 8.65 2.76
C TYR A 51 -0.46 7.55 3.49
N LEU A 52 -1.12 6.90 4.44
CA LEU A 52 -0.70 5.61 4.99
C LEU A 52 -1.58 4.51 4.40
N ILE A 53 -1.04 3.76 3.46
CA ILE A 53 -1.75 2.73 2.72
C ILE A 53 -1.48 1.37 3.37
N ILE A 54 -2.53 0.59 3.60
CA ILE A 54 -2.41 -0.80 4.10
C ILE A 54 -2.55 -1.74 2.92
N GLY A 55 -1.49 -2.49 2.64
CA GLY A 55 -1.36 -3.34 1.46
C GLY A 55 -0.84 -2.59 0.23
N THR A 56 -0.08 -3.30 -0.60
CA THR A 56 0.50 -2.80 -1.85
C THR A 56 -0.22 -3.33 -3.09
N ASP A 57 -1.17 -4.25 -2.91
CA ASP A 57 -1.80 -5.02 -3.98
C ASP A 57 -0.76 -5.71 -4.87
N SER A 58 0.15 -6.47 -4.23
CA SER A 58 1.27 -7.15 -4.90
C SER A 58 2.21 -6.20 -5.67
N GLY A 59 2.33 -4.95 -5.21
CA GLY A 59 3.12 -3.90 -5.86
C GLY A 59 2.41 -3.17 -7.00
N LEU A 60 1.16 -3.53 -7.35
CA LEU A 60 0.42 -2.85 -8.41
C LEU A 60 0.04 -1.41 -8.03
N LEU A 61 -0.38 -1.19 -6.79
CA LEU A 61 -0.81 0.14 -6.33
C LEU A 61 0.32 1.18 -6.32
N PRO A 62 1.51 0.91 -5.72
CA PRO A 62 2.63 1.85 -5.83
C PRO A 62 3.05 2.06 -7.28
N ALA A 63 3.07 1.04 -8.14
CA ALA A 63 3.39 1.19 -9.56
C ALA A 63 2.39 2.11 -10.30
N PHE A 64 1.10 2.00 -10.00
CA PHE A 64 0.07 2.88 -10.53
C PHE A 64 0.27 4.34 -10.10
N ILE A 65 0.51 4.59 -8.81
CA ILE A 65 0.79 5.94 -8.28
C ILE A 65 2.05 6.52 -8.92
N ALA A 66 3.12 5.72 -9.01
CA ALA A 66 4.39 6.08 -9.63
C ALA A 66 4.23 6.50 -11.10
N THR A 67 3.39 5.78 -11.85
CA THR A 67 3.13 6.01 -13.28
C THR A 67 2.28 7.26 -13.49
N ARG A 68 1.29 7.51 -12.63
CA ARG A 68 0.43 8.69 -12.71
C ARG A 68 1.14 9.96 -12.24
N GLY A 69 2.12 9.83 -11.34
CA GLY A 69 2.91 10.91 -10.79
C GLY A 69 2.49 11.27 -9.37
N ILE A 70 3.49 11.54 -8.53
CA ILE A 70 3.30 11.94 -7.13
C ILE A 70 2.88 13.41 -7.10
N PRO A 71 1.71 13.76 -6.54
CA PRO A 71 1.29 15.15 -6.41
C PRO A 71 2.25 15.94 -5.51
N ARG A 72 2.30 17.24 -5.71
CA ARG A 72 3.21 18.10 -4.95
C ARG A 72 2.89 18.05 -3.46
N GLY A 73 3.94 17.97 -2.63
CA GLY A 73 3.81 17.94 -1.17
C GLY A 73 3.05 16.72 -0.67
N THR A 74 3.12 15.60 -1.37
CA THR A 74 2.37 14.38 -1.03
C THR A 74 3.30 13.24 -0.66
N HIS A 75 2.99 12.52 0.41
CA HIS A 75 3.76 11.38 0.89
C HIS A 75 2.91 10.11 0.83
N TYR A 76 3.54 8.98 0.45
CA TYR A 76 2.92 7.66 0.50
C TYR A 76 3.79 6.70 1.29
N TYR A 77 3.18 6.12 2.30
CA TYR A 77 3.73 5.07 3.14
C TYR A 77 2.88 3.82 2.97
N PHE A 78 3.49 2.67 2.75
CA PHE A 78 2.83 1.38 2.61
C PHE A 78 3.18 0.48 3.78
N LEU A 79 2.16 -0.02 4.48
CA LEU A 79 2.28 -1.09 5.45
C LEU A 79 1.84 -2.40 4.81
N GLU A 80 2.75 -3.36 4.76
CA GLU A 80 2.54 -4.63 4.06
C GLU A 80 2.83 -5.83 4.97
N SER A 81 2.24 -6.98 4.62
CA SER A 81 2.63 -8.27 5.18
C SER A 81 4.13 -8.52 4.91
N PRO A 82 4.90 -9.01 5.90
CA PRO A 82 6.29 -9.39 5.69
C PRO A 82 6.48 -10.34 4.51
N ALA A 83 5.57 -11.31 4.34
CA ALA A 83 5.65 -12.29 3.27
C ALA A 83 5.48 -11.63 1.89
N VAL A 84 4.48 -10.75 1.72
CA VAL A 84 4.28 -10.04 0.45
C VAL A 84 5.46 -9.12 0.17
N LEU A 85 5.95 -8.37 1.17
CA LEU A 85 7.07 -7.46 1.00
C LEU A 85 8.38 -8.19 0.66
N GLU A 86 8.63 -9.37 1.22
CA GLU A 86 9.74 -10.24 0.84
C GLU A 86 9.66 -10.63 -0.63
N ARG A 87 8.48 -11.07 -1.10
CA ARG A 87 8.26 -11.42 -2.52
C ARG A 87 8.45 -10.24 -3.47
N LEU A 88 8.15 -9.01 -3.03
CA LEU A 88 8.38 -7.80 -3.83
C LEU A 88 9.86 -7.43 -3.89
N ASN A 89 10.62 -7.63 -2.80
CA ASN A 89 12.07 -7.38 -2.75
C ASN A 89 12.87 -8.32 -3.66
N GLU A 90 12.38 -9.53 -3.91
CA GLU A 90 12.99 -10.47 -4.87
C GLU A 90 12.94 -9.95 -6.32
N LYS A 91 12.12 -8.94 -6.61
CA LYS A 91 11.92 -8.38 -7.95
C LYS A 91 12.57 -7.02 -8.07
N GLU A 92 13.56 -6.91 -8.95
CA GLU A 92 14.19 -5.63 -9.25
C GLU A 92 13.17 -4.61 -9.78
N GLY A 93 13.21 -3.40 -9.24
CA GLY A 93 12.45 -2.25 -9.76
C GLY A 93 10.96 -2.21 -9.38
N VAL A 94 10.46 -3.14 -8.56
CA VAL A 94 9.05 -3.13 -8.12
C VAL A 94 8.82 -2.15 -6.97
N LEU A 95 9.78 -2.04 -6.05
CA LEU A 95 9.72 -1.08 -4.96
C LEU A 95 10.35 0.25 -5.41
N ASP A 96 9.49 1.24 -5.64
CA ASP A 96 9.90 2.58 -6.03
C ASP A 96 10.42 3.36 -4.81
N THR A 97 11.64 3.89 -4.89
CA THR A 97 12.30 4.60 -3.79
C THR A 97 11.64 5.92 -3.41
N ARG A 98 10.67 6.41 -4.19
CA ARG A 98 9.84 7.58 -3.85
C ARG A 98 8.77 7.26 -2.81
N PHE A 99 8.56 5.99 -2.47
CA PHE A 99 7.63 5.55 -1.44
C PHE A 99 8.37 4.91 -0.27
N HIS A 100 7.72 4.91 0.89
CA HIS A 100 8.19 4.17 2.05
C HIS A 100 7.40 2.86 2.16
N PHE A 101 8.12 1.75 2.31
CA PHE A 101 7.53 0.43 2.54
C PHE A 101 7.99 -0.10 3.89
N SER A 102 7.05 -0.53 4.72
CA SER A 102 7.35 -1.12 6.02
C SER A 102 6.33 -2.20 6.37
N THR A 103 6.55 -2.85 7.51
CA THR A 103 5.69 -3.90 8.05
C THR A 103 5.14 -3.46 9.39
N LEU A 104 4.16 -4.21 9.91
CA LEU A 104 3.64 -3.93 11.26
C LEU A 104 4.72 -4.01 12.34
N ASP A 105 5.71 -4.89 12.19
CA ASP A 105 6.82 -5.03 13.14
C ASP A 105 7.69 -3.77 13.24
N SER A 106 7.67 -2.92 12.21
CA SER A 106 8.41 -1.66 12.13
C SER A 106 7.51 -0.43 12.22
N ILE A 107 6.29 -0.56 12.76
CA ILE A 107 5.33 0.55 12.83
C ILE A 107 5.84 1.73 13.67
N ASP A 108 6.49 1.47 14.81
CA ASP A 108 6.95 2.54 15.70
C ASP A 108 8.04 3.39 15.01
N SER A 109 9.03 2.77 14.36
CA SER A 109 10.03 3.49 13.57
C SER A 109 9.45 4.13 12.30
N THR A 110 8.41 3.53 11.72
CA THR A 110 7.66 4.13 10.60
C THR A 110 6.99 5.43 11.04
N LEU A 111 6.34 5.45 12.20
CA LEU A 111 5.70 6.66 12.75
C LEU A 111 6.72 7.74 13.09
N GLU A 112 7.88 7.37 13.63
CA GLU A 112 9.00 8.31 13.84
C GLU A 112 9.45 8.94 12.52
N GLN A 113 9.59 8.14 11.46
CA GLN A 113 9.95 8.64 10.13
C GLN A 113 8.85 9.52 9.53
N MET A 114 7.57 9.12 9.63
CA MET A 114 6.44 9.95 9.20
C MET A 114 6.42 11.30 9.93
N SER A 115 6.76 11.30 11.22
CA SER A 115 6.90 12.53 12.02
C SER A 115 8.01 13.42 11.50
N ALA A 116 9.18 12.85 11.18
CA ALA A 116 10.30 13.57 10.58
C ALA A 116 9.95 14.14 9.20
N ASP A 117 9.10 13.45 8.44
CA ASP A 117 8.55 13.89 7.16
C ASP A 117 7.41 14.93 7.30
N GLY A 118 7.07 15.31 8.53
CA GLY A 118 6.14 16.39 8.80
C GLY A 118 4.69 15.97 8.97
N LEU A 119 4.40 14.70 9.27
CA LEU A 119 3.04 14.18 9.53
C LEU A 119 2.17 15.10 10.40
N VAL A 120 2.77 15.74 11.42
CA VAL A 120 2.07 16.67 12.32
C VAL A 120 1.35 17.82 11.60
N PHE A 121 1.91 18.31 10.48
CA PHE A 121 1.28 19.37 9.69
C PHE A 121 0.04 18.85 8.95
N TYR A 122 0.13 17.65 8.38
CA TYR A 122 -0.99 17.01 7.67
C TYR A 122 -2.10 16.58 8.62
N LEU A 123 -1.77 16.19 9.86
CA LEU A 123 -2.77 15.94 10.91
C LEU A 123 -3.49 17.23 11.31
N ALA A 124 -2.78 18.35 11.42
CA ALA A 124 -3.38 19.65 11.75
C ALA A 124 -4.32 20.17 10.63
N ASP A 125 -3.98 19.87 9.37
CA ASP A 125 -4.74 20.29 8.19
C ASP A 125 -5.82 19.27 7.75
N ASP A 126 -5.99 18.16 8.47
CA ASP A 126 -6.91 17.06 8.15
C ASP A 126 -6.67 16.43 6.75
N THR A 127 -5.40 16.40 6.32
CA THR A 127 -4.96 15.82 5.03
C THR A 127 -4.17 14.52 5.19
N PHE A 128 -4.10 13.97 6.41
CA PHE A 128 -3.60 12.62 6.66
C PHE A 128 -4.71 11.59 6.49
N GLN A 129 -4.46 10.53 5.71
CA GLN A 129 -5.44 9.49 5.43
C GLN A 129 -4.84 8.09 5.55
N VAL A 130 -5.55 7.21 6.25
CA VAL A 130 -5.27 5.77 6.27
C VAL A 130 -6.18 5.09 5.26
N ILE A 131 -5.60 4.43 4.25
CA ILE A 131 -6.36 3.86 3.13
C ILE A 131 -6.03 2.37 2.97
N PRO A 132 -6.99 1.45 3.13
CA PRO A 132 -6.76 0.07 2.75
C PRO A 132 -6.75 -0.07 1.23
N SER A 133 -5.77 -0.82 0.71
CA SER A 133 -5.68 -1.29 -0.68
C SER A 133 -6.85 -2.23 -1.02
N LEU A 134 -6.97 -2.69 -2.26
CA LEU A 134 -8.06 -3.62 -2.62
C LEU A 134 -7.92 -4.97 -1.91
N ALA A 135 -6.70 -5.53 -1.84
CA ALA A 135 -6.41 -6.74 -1.08
C ALA A 135 -6.84 -6.60 0.40
N ALA A 136 -6.52 -5.46 1.01
CA ALA A 136 -6.86 -5.20 2.40
C ALA A 136 -8.37 -4.98 2.60
N ARG A 137 -9.05 -4.31 1.67
CA ARG A 137 -10.52 -4.12 1.70
C ARG A 137 -11.29 -5.42 1.57
N HIS A 138 -10.83 -6.31 0.69
CA HIS A 138 -11.46 -7.60 0.44
C HIS A 138 -11.03 -8.70 1.43
N ASP A 139 -10.06 -8.39 2.32
CA ASP A 139 -9.59 -9.26 3.39
C ASP A 139 -9.16 -10.66 2.91
N TYR A 140 -8.51 -10.72 1.74
CA TYR A 140 -8.05 -11.98 1.16
C TYR A 140 -6.87 -12.60 1.94
N LEU A 141 -6.14 -11.77 2.67
CA LEU A 141 -5.16 -12.15 3.66
C LEU A 141 -5.61 -11.63 5.03
N SER A 142 -5.88 -12.54 5.96
CA SER A 142 -6.32 -12.22 7.33
C SER A 142 -5.34 -11.33 8.10
N GLU A 143 -4.09 -11.25 7.63
CA GLU A 143 -3.06 -10.36 8.19
C GLU A 143 -3.42 -8.88 8.01
N TYR A 144 -4.17 -8.50 6.95
CA TYR A 144 -4.55 -7.10 6.74
C TYR A 144 -5.49 -6.57 7.81
N ALA A 145 -6.40 -7.39 8.33
CA ALA A 145 -7.25 -7.01 9.45
C ALA A 145 -6.43 -6.71 10.73
N LEU A 146 -5.36 -7.48 10.97
CA LEU A 146 -4.42 -7.25 12.07
C LEU A 146 -3.65 -5.95 11.87
N ILE A 147 -3.07 -5.74 10.69
CA ILE A 147 -2.32 -4.52 10.33
C ILE A 147 -3.23 -3.31 10.52
N GLN A 148 -4.44 -3.34 9.97
CA GLN A 148 -5.40 -2.24 10.09
C GLN A 148 -5.76 -1.91 11.53
N THR A 149 -6.02 -2.93 12.35
CA THR A 149 -6.39 -2.73 13.76
C THR A 149 -5.22 -2.14 14.54
N ALA A 150 -4.04 -2.74 14.43
CA ALA A 150 -2.86 -2.30 15.17
C ALA A 150 -2.39 -0.90 14.74
N THR A 151 -2.42 -0.58 13.45
CA THR A 151 -2.12 0.76 12.94
C THR A 151 -3.06 1.81 13.50
N ASN A 152 -4.37 1.52 13.55
CA ASN A 152 -5.35 2.45 14.13
C ASN A 152 -5.11 2.67 15.64
N GLU A 153 -4.73 1.64 16.38
CA GLU A 153 -4.38 1.77 17.80
C GLU A 153 -3.13 2.62 18.00
N ARG A 154 -2.09 2.43 17.19
CA ARG A 154 -0.84 3.21 17.29
C ARG A 154 -1.02 4.66 16.88
N LEU A 155 -1.78 4.94 15.84
CA LEU A 155 -2.10 6.32 15.44
C LEU A 155 -2.89 7.05 16.53
N LYS A 156 -3.83 6.39 17.22
CA LYS A 156 -4.54 6.97 18.37
C LYS A 156 -3.66 7.26 19.57
N ALA A 157 -2.59 6.48 19.76
CA ALA A 157 -1.62 6.73 20.82
C ALA A 157 -0.60 7.81 20.45
N PHE A 158 -0.42 8.05 19.14
CA PHE A 158 0.50 9.04 18.59
C PHE A 158 -0.10 10.45 18.54
N ALA A 159 -1.40 10.57 18.26
CA ALA A 159 -2.16 11.83 18.23
C ALA A 159 -2.60 12.30 19.62
#